data_AF-J4KL70-F1
#
_entry.id   AF-J4KL70-F1
#
_cell.length_a   1.000
_cell.length_b   1.000
_cell.length_c   1.000
_cell.angle_alpha   90.00
_cell.angle_beta   90.00
_cell.angle_gamma   90.00
#
_symmetry.space_group_name_H-M   'P 1'
#
loop_
_entity.id
_entity.type
_entity.pdbx_description
1 polymer ?
#
loop_
_entity_poly.entity_id
_entity_poly.type
_entity_poly.pdbx_seq_one_letter_code
_entity_poly.pdbx_strand_id
1 'polypeptide(L)'
;MDIYKEVVNRKTIPTAADPDALFRYHAERLTASAITQTYHYMIESGLEYGLLTTGEAIVFLKVDWGDPTTLYYHLAEPAHEATPEKDGDMGKTSVTGLAQV
;
A
#
# COMPACT_ATOMS: atom_id res chain seq x y z
N MET A 1 3.14 4.83 -6.44
CA MET A 1 4.25 4.82 -5.47
C MET A 1 5.42 4.11 -6.12
N ASP A 2 6.54 4.80 -6.32
CA ASP A 2 7.81 4.17 -6.71
C ASP A 2 8.57 3.79 -5.43
N ILE A 3 8.56 2.51 -5.05
CA ILE A 3 9.12 2.05 -3.77
C ILE A 3 10.62 2.32 -3.71
N TYR A 4 11.31 2.04 -4.81
CA TYR A 4 12.75 2.20 -4.88
C TYR A 4 13.17 3.67 -4.72
N LYS A 5 12.49 4.59 -5.41
CA LYS A 5 12.80 6.02 -5.36
C LYS A 5 12.32 6.70 -4.08
N GLU A 6 11.08 6.45 -3.67
CA GLU A 6 10.40 7.20 -2.61
C GLU A 6 10.75 6.70 -1.20
N VAL A 7 11.06 5.40 -1.08
CA VAL A 7 11.31 4.74 0.21
C VAL A 7 12.77 4.28 0.34
N VAL A 8 13.28 3.49 -0.60
CA VAL A 8 14.65 2.90 -0.50
C VAL A 8 15.72 3.98 -0.63
N ASN A 9 15.63 4.84 -1.65
CA ASN A 9 16.61 5.88 -1.94
C ASN A 9 16.32 7.24 -1.25
N ARG A 10 15.48 7.24 -0.21
CA ARG A 10 15.19 8.46 0.53
C ARG A 10 16.47 8.98 1.22
N LYS A 11 16.83 10.23 0.91
CA LYS A 11 18.11 10.83 1.37
C LYS A 11 18.12 11.21 2.85
N THR A 12 16.96 11.43 3.45
CA THR A 12 16.84 12.01 4.79
C THR A 12 15.85 11.24 5.64
N ILE A 13 16.21 11.03 6.89
CA ILE A 13 15.32 10.50 7.92
C ILE A 13 14.77 11.71 8.68
N PRO A 14 13.44 11.94 8.71
CA PRO A 14 12.84 12.99 9.54
C PRO A 14 13.25 12.82 11.00
N THR A 15 13.38 13.93 11.74
CA THR A 15 13.76 13.88 13.16
C THR A 15 12.53 13.93 14.04
N ALA A 16 12.69 13.63 15.34
CA ALA A 16 11.62 13.75 16.32
C ALA A 16 11.09 15.20 16.50
N ALA A 17 11.74 16.20 15.89
CA ALA A 17 11.24 17.57 15.84
C ALA A 17 10.00 17.73 14.94
N ASP A 18 9.77 16.79 14.02
CA ASP A 18 8.56 16.69 13.20
C ASP A 18 7.97 15.27 13.34
N PRO A 19 7.12 15.03 14.37
CA PRO A 19 6.54 13.72 14.64
C PRO A 19 5.69 13.17 13.49
N ASP A 20 4.99 14.02 12.75
CA ASP A 20 4.13 13.61 11.64
C ASP A 20 4.96 13.12 10.45
N ALA A 21 6.05 13.81 10.12
CA ALA A 21 6.97 13.36 9.09
C ALA A 21 7.68 12.06 9.49
N LEU A 22 8.06 11.92 10.76
CA LEU A 22 8.67 10.71 11.28
C LEU A 22 7.70 9.52 11.23
N PHE A 23 6.43 9.74 11.60
CA PHE A 23 5.37 8.73 11.49
C PHE A 23 5.18 8.28 10.04
N ARG A 24 5.01 9.22 9.10
CA ARG A 24 4.89 8.91 7.67
C ARG A 24 6.09 8.10 7.15
N TYR A 25 7.31 8.51 7.51
CA TYR A 25 8.52 7.78 7.14
C TYR A 25 8.51 6.32 7.61
N HIS A 26 8.09 6.07 8.86
CA HIS A 26 8.00 4.71 9.37
C HIS A 26 6.87 3.92 8.72
N ALA A 27 5.70 4.53 8.53
CA ALA A 27 4.57 3.91 7.86
C ALA A 27 4.93 3.49 6.42
N GLU A 28 5.50 4.39 5.62
CA GLU A 28 5.93 4.11 4.25
C GLU A 28 6.96 2.98 4.19
N ARG A 29 7.92 2.95 5.13
CA ARG A 29 8.91 1.86 5.19
C ARG A 29 8.28 0.51 5.52
N LEU A 30 7.34 0.48 6.47
CA LEU A 30 6.64 -0.75 6.86
C LEU A 30 5.76 -1.25 5.71
N THR A 31 4.98 -0.36 5.10
CA THR A 31 4.13 -0.67 3.94
C THR A 31 4.96 -1.17 2.77
N ALA A 32 6.06 -0.49 2.42
CA ALA A 32 6.97 -0.94 1.35
C ALA A 32 7.56 -2.32 1.65
N SER A 33 8.04 -2.55 2.87
CA SER A 33 8.60 -3.84 3.26
C SER A 33 7.58 -4.98 3.10
N ALA A 34 6.34 -4.73 3.54
CA ALA A 34 5.28 -5.72 3.45
C ALA A 34 4.87 -6.00 2.00
N ILE A 35 4.73 -4.95 1.17
CA ILE A 35 4.45 -5.08 -0.26
C ILE A 35 5.57 -5.87 -0.96
N THR A 36 6.84 -5.50 -0.77
CA THR A 36 7.97 -6.17 -1.40
C THR A 36 8.05 -7.64 -1.02
N GLN A 37 7.82 -7.97 0.25
CA GLN A 37 7.83 -9.36 0.70
C GLN A 37 6.69 -10.17 0.08
N THR A 38 5.45 -9.64 0.09
CA THR A 38 4.31 -10.32 -0.53
C THR A 38 4.50 -10.46 -2.04
N TYR A 39 4.97 -9.42 -2.71
CA TYR A 39 5.28 -9.44 -4.14
C TYR A 39 6.34 -10.50 -4.49
N HIS A 40 7.40 -10.60 -3.69
CA HIS A 40 8.43 -11.63 -3.88
C HIS A 40 7.82 -13.04 -3.88
N TYR A 41 6.96 -13.36 -2.91
CA TYR A 41 6.24 -14.64 -2.88
C TYR A 41 5.31 -14.84 -4.07
N MET A 42 4.60 -13.79 -4.50
CA MET A 42 3.72 -13.85 -5.67
C MET A 42 4.50 -14.21 -6.94
N ILE A 43 5.67 -13.60 -7.14
CA ILE A 43 6.54 -13.90 -8.28
C ILE A 43 7.08 -15.32 -8.24
N GLU A 44 7.65 -15.75 -7.10
CA GLU A 44 8.20 -17.11 -6.97
C GLU A 44 7.14 -18.20 -7.17
N SER A 45 5.90 -17.92 -6.77
CA SER A 45 4.78 -18.86 -6.85
C SER A 45 3.98 -18.75 -8.14
N GLY A 46 4.27 -17.79 -9.03
CA GLY A 46 3.51 -17.55 -10.25
C GLY A 46 2.08 -17.06 -10.02
N LEU A 47 1.83 -16.31 -8.93
CA LEU A 47 0.51 -15.80 -8.57
C LEU A 47 0.25 -14.42 -9.18
N GLU A 48 -0.86 -14.28 -9.90
CA GLU A 48 -1.31 -12.97 -10.41
C GLU A 48 -1.93 -12.09 -9.31
N TYR A 49 -2.62 -12.69 -8.34
CA TYR A 49 -3.36 -11.97 -7.30
C TYR A 49 -2.86 -12.32 -5.89
N GLY A 50 -2.86 -11.32 -5.02
CA GLY A 50 -2.46 -11.46 -3.62
C GLY A 50 -3.19 -10.47 -2.73
N LEU A 51 -3.03 -10.60 -1.42
CA LEU A 51 -3.55 -9.63 -0.47
C LEU A 51 -2.61 -9.46 0.72
N LEU A 52 -2.69 -8.30 1.33
CA LEU A 52 -2.06 -7.91 2.60
C LEU A 52 -3.16 -7.34 3.49
N THR A 53 -3.12 -7.58 4.79
CA THR A 53 -4.04 -6.92 5.73
C THR A 53 -3.39 -6.60 7.06
N THR A 54 -3.83 -5.51 7.69
CA THR A 54 -3.53 -5.14 9.08
C THR A 54 -4.62 -5.58 10.05
N GLY A 55 -5.70 -6.22 9.56
CA GLY A 55 -6.93 -6.46 10.31
C GLY A 55 -7.92 -5.29 10.24
N GLU A 56 -7.43 -4.06 10.06
CA GLU A 56 -8.26 -2.85 9.90
C GLU A 56 -8.46 -2.49 8.42
N ALA A 57 -7.40 -2.64 7.62
CA ALA A 57 -7.41 -2.40 6.18
C ALA A 57 -6.97 -3.64 5.41
N ILE A 58 -7.46 -3.77 4.18
CA ILE A 58 -7.09 -4.84 3.24
C ILE A 58 -6.49 -4.17 2.00
N VAL A 59 -5.32 -4.62 1.58
CA VAL A 59 -4.69 -4.22 0.32
C VAL A 59 -4.73 -5.42 -0.62
N PHE A 60 -5.55 -5.32 -1.66
CA PHE A 60 -5.55 -6.27 -2.76
C PHE A 60 -4.43 -5.93 -3.72
N LEU A 61 -3.72 -6.93 -4.21
CA LEU A 61 -2.57 -6.81 -5.09
C LEU A 61 -2.79 -7.59 -6.38
N LYS A 62 -2.31 -7.05 -7.49
CA LYS A 62 -2.29 -7.74 -8.78
C LYS A 62 -0.98 -7.46 -9.52
N VAL A 63 -0.25 -8.51 -9.85
CA VAL A 63 0.97 -8.44 -10.69
C VAL A 63 0.55 -8.26 -12.15
N ASP A 64 1.20 -7.34 -12.85
CA ASP A 64 1.14 -7.29 -14.30
C ASP A 64 2.13 -8.30 -14.90
N TRP A 65 1.67 -9.43 -15.43
CA TRP A 65 2.59 -10.38 -16.08
C TRP A 65 3.16 -9.88 -17.42
N GLY A 66 2.59 -8.83 -18.01
CA GLY A 66 3.16 -8.16 -19.18
C GLY A 66 4.37 -7.27 -18.82
N ASP A 67 4.38 -6.72 -17.60
CA ASP A 67 5.49 -6.00 -17.00
C ASP A 67 5.54 -6.27 -15.49
N PRO A 68 6.24 -7.33 -15.04
CA PRO A 68 6.24 -7.73 -13.64
C PRO A 68 6.72 -6.63 -12.68
N THR A 69 7.44 -5.60 -13.15
CA THR A 69 7.86 -4.48 -12.30
C THR A 69 6.68 -3.61 -11.84
N THR A 70 5.50 -3.79 -12.44
CA THR A 70 4.27 -3.08 -12.11
C THR A 70 3.33 -3.95 -11.26
N LEU A 71 2.99 -3.43 -10.07
CA LEU A 71 2.05 -4.03 -9.14
C LEU A 71 0.85 -3.09 -8.93
N TYR A 72 -0.33 -3.52 -9.37
CA TYR A 72 -1.57 -2.81 -9.08
C TYR A 72 -2.00 -3.09 -7.64
N TYR A 73 -2.57 -2.08 -6.98
CA TYR A 73 -3.14 -2.27 -5.65
C TYR A 73 -4.49 -1.57 -5.48
N HIS A 74 -5.30 -2.12 -4.58
CA HIS A 74 -6.54 -1.51 -4.12
C HIS A 74 -6.63 -1.62 -2.59
N LEU A 75 -6.72 -0.46 -1.93
CA LEU A 75 -6.90 -0.35 -0.48
C LEU A 75 -8.40 -0.27 -0.16
N ALA A 76 -8.85 -1.20 0.68
CA ALA A 76 -10.19 -1.24 1.23
C ALA A 76 -10.14 -1.10 2.76
N GLU A 77 -11.08 -0.35 3.31
CA GLU A 77 -11.23 -0.12 4.76
C GLU A 77 -12.65 -0.55 5.19
N PRO A 78 -12.87 -1.85 5.46
CA PRO A 78 -14.22 -2.40 5.63
C PRO A 78 -15.04 -1.70 6.72
N ALA A 79 -14.40 -1.28 7.82
CA ALA A 79 -15.07 -0.58 8.91
C ALA A 79 -15.66 0.77 8.47
N HIS A 80 -14.99 1.49 7.57
CA HIS A 80 -15.47 2.75 7.01
C HIS A 80 -16.49 2.50 5.90
N GLU A 81 -16.27 1.48 5.07
CA GLU A 81 -17.11 1.16 3.92
C GLU A 81 -18.46 0.52 4.29
N ALA A 82 -18.52 -0.26 5.37
CA ALA A 82 -19.73 -0.97 5.82
C ALA A 82 -20.73 -0.10 6.59
N THR A 83 -20.39 1.16 6.91
CA THR A 83 -21.34 2.07 7.57
C THR A 83 -22.46 2.46 6.59
N PRO A 84 -23.75 2.39 6.95
CA PRO A 84 -24.83 2.83 6.06
C PRO A 84 -24.69 4.33 5.75
N GLU A 85 -24.94 4.73 4.50
CA GLU A 85 -24.93 6.13 4.08
C GLU A 85 -25.80 6.95 5.03
N LYS A 86 -25.20 7.91 5.73
CA LYS A 86 -25.96 9.05 6.22
C LYS A 86 -26.04 10.03 5.06
N ASP A 87 -27.25 10.41 4.67
CA ASP A 87 -27.52 11.41 3.63
C ASP A 87 -26.57 12.60 3.79
N GLY A 88 -25.61 12.72 2.87
CA GLY A 88 -24.64 13.83 2.81
C GLY A 88 -23.16 13.49 3.01
N ASP A 89 -22.78 12.24 3.34
CA ASP A 89 -21.37 11.86 3.51
C ASP A 89 -20.76 11.29 2.22
N MET A 90 -20.03 12.13 1.49
CA MET A 90 -19.42 11.81 0.19
C MET A 90 -17.97 11.32 0.39
N GLY A 91 -17.75 10.28 1.20
CA GLY A 91 -16.42 9.99 1.76
C GLY A 91 -15.96 8.53 1.89
N LYS A 92 -16.68 7.53 1.37
CA LYS A 92 -16.18 6.13 1.35
C LYS A 92 -15.12 5.97 0.26
N THR A 93 -13.88 6.29 0.59
CA THR A 93 -12.83 6.45 -0.43
C THR A 93 -11.93 5.22 -0.45
N SER A 94 -12.32 4.16 -1.16
CA SER A 94 -11.38 3.08 -1.49
C SER A 94 -10.37 3.61 -2.51
N VAL A 95 -9.08 3.36 -2.29
CA VAL A 95 -7.99 3.94 -3.11
C VAL A 95 -7.40 2.86 -4.01
N THR A 96 -7.49 3.06 -5.32
CA THR A 96 -6.81 2.22 -6.33
C THR A 96 -5.58 2.93 -6.86
N GLY A 97 -4.46 2.22 -6.97
CA GLY A 97 -3.21 2.81 -7.44
C GLY A 97 -2.23 1.81 -8.03
N LEU A 98 -1.07 2.34 -8.42
CA LEU A 98 0.05 1.58 -8.98
C LEU A 98 1.26 1.70 -8.07
N ALA A 99 1.92 0.57 -7.83
CA ALA A 99 3.21 0.49 -7.20
C ALA A 99 4.24 -0.06 -8.19
N GLN A 100 5.41 0.57 -8.24
CA GLN A 100 6.57 0.03 -8.93
C GLN A 100 7.50 -0.54 -7.87
N VAL A 101 7.76 -1.85 -7.95
CA VAL A 101 8.42 -2.64 -6.90
C VAL A 101 9.88 -2.89 -7.23
#